data_AF-A0A3N5GYJ6-F1
#
_entry.id   AF-A0A3N5GYJ6-F1
#
_cell.length_a   1.000
_cell.length_b   1.000
_cell.length_c   1.000
_cell.angle_alpha   90.00
_cell.angle_beta   90.00
_cell.angle_gamma   90.00
#
_symmetry.space_group_name_H-M   'P 1'
#
loop_
_entity.id
_entity.type
_entity.pdbx_description
1 polymer ?
#
loop_
_entity_poly.entity_id
_entity_poly.type
_entity_poly.pdbx_seq_one_letter_code
_entity_poly.pdbx_strand_id
1 'polypeptide(L)'
;MPSSARRGSGTGWTDAAKTSGAAGGIPTRSWRRVFRGWPRPSLPWTGSWRRSPSTPGRPWRAEPGRAARPAPLLRRPPGSGAEMEGFRARRAGMRLFPLVLATCTLALPAVAGESRTLSGFTRIELAAPVDVEVRPGAFQVTLEVDSDVARHLVTQVEDDALRISMDGRNLNVHGKPRIKVRMPAFHGIRIQGSGDADIAGFKGQEKVELRISGSGDIRYAGTAPGLAVAIEGSGDVVLAEGEVGSLQGSIQGSGNLKAREFKAKNVSFSIEGSGDADLRVAGGALKLAVNGSGDIRWTGEASTVSAATHGSGSIAKR
;
A
#
# COMPACT_ATOMS: atom_id res chain seq x y z
N MET A 1 -19.45 22.98 85.20
CA MET A 1 -18.70 24.24 85.00
C MET A 1 -18.61 24.52 83.48
N PRO A 2 -18.36 25.78 83.04
CA PRO A 2 -18.76 26.29 81.70
C PRO A 2 -17.69 26.03 80.61
N SER A 3 -17.77 26.43 79.33
CA SER A 3 -18.67 27.31 78.52
C SER A 3 -18.66 26.80 77.04
N SER A 4 -19.39 27.24 76.00
CA SER A 4 -20.28 28.38 75.64
C SER A 4 -21.44 27.84 74.74
N ALA A 5 -22.50 28.51 74.24
CA ALA A 5 -22.80 29.87 73.72
C ALA A 5 -22.18 30.20 72.33
N ARG A 6 -22.89 30.76 71.32
CA ARG A 6 -24.30 31.24 71.23
C ARG A 6 -24.80 31.37 69.75
N ARG A 7 -26.12 31.61 69.60
CA ARG A 7 -26.97 32.14 68.47
C ARG A 7 -26.26 32.97 67.36
N GLY A 8 -26.79 33.15 66.15
CA GLY A 8 -28.10 32.81 65.52
C GLY A 8 -28.21 33.43 64.09
N SER A 9 -29.03 32.91 63.16
CA SER A 9 -30.44 33.27 62.87
C SER A 9 -30.68 34.53 61.99
N GLY A 10 -31.18 34.33 60.75
CA GLY A 10 -31.70 35.33 59.79
C GLY A 10 -31.29 34.98 58.34
N THR A 11 -32.14 34.76 57.33
CA THR A 11 -33.18 35.60 56.66
C THR A 11 -32.62 36.89 56.04
N GLY A 12 -32.75 37.21 54.74
CA GLY A 12 -33.36 36.51 53.60
C GLY A 12 -33.80 37.51 52.49
N TRP A 13 -34.04 37.07 51.24
CA TRP A 13 -34.48 37.89 50.08
C TRP A 13 -33.38 38.90 49.59
N THR A 14 -33.30 39.39 48.32
CA THR A 14 -34.12 39.24 47.10
C THR A 14 -33.30 39.44 45.79
N ASP A 15 -33.84 38.95 44.67
CA ASP A 15 -33.79 39.43 43.27
C ASP A 15 -32.51 39.96 42.56
N ALA A 16 -32.16 39.23 41.50
CA ALA A 16 -32.00 39.65 40.09
C ALA A 16 -31.35 41.01 39.70
N ALA A 17 -30.28 40.92 38.89
CA ALA A 17 -29.92 41.92 37.88
C ALA A 17 -29.35 41.26 36.60
N LYS A 18 -29.67 41.82 35.42
CA LYS A 18 -29.09 41.46 34.11
C LYS A 18 -28.00 42.46 33.70
N THR A 19 -26.79 41.98 33.42
CA THR A 19 -25.81 42.60 32.50
C THR A 19 -25.02 41.46 31.83
N SER A 20 -25.13 41.18 30.53
CA SER A 20 -24.77 41.98 29.34
C SER A 20 -23.25 42.03 29.05
N GLY A 21 -22.75 40.95 28.42
CA GLY A 21 -21.75 41.01 27.34
C GLY A 21 -20.30 41.41 27.65
N ALA A 22 -19.40 40.43 27.60
CA ALA A 22 -17.99 40.65 27.22
C ALA A 22 -17.46 39.40 26.47
N ALA A 23 -16.82 39.60 25.31
CA ALA A 23 -16.31 38.48 24.50
C ALA A 23 -14.88 38.10 24.91
N GLY A 24 -14.74 36.97 25.62
CA GLY A 24 -13.44 36.39 25.99
C GLY A 24 -12.79 35.67 24.81
N GLY A 25 -11.97 36.37 24.02
CA GLY A 25 -11.27 35.80 22.87
C GLY A 25 -10.20 34.76 23.25
N ILE A 26 -10.32 33.53 22.74
CA ILE A 26 -9.31 32.48 22.91
C ILE A 26 -8.05 32.83 22.09
N PRO A 27 -6.84 32.86 22.68
CA PRO A 27 -5.65 33.37 22.00
C PRO A 27 -5.12 32.41 20.93
N THR A 28 -5.36 32.74 19.66
CA THR A 28 -4.88 32.01 18.49
C THR A 28 -3.37 32.19 18.26
N ARG A 29 -2.51 31.43 18.96
CA ARG A 29 -1.05 31.45 18.77
C ARG A 29 -0.41 30.08 18.52
N SER A 30 0.46 30.07 17.50
CA SER A 30 1.55 29.10 17.24
C SER A 30 1.26 27.73 16.61
N TRP A 31 0.62 27.69 15.43
CA TRP A 31 0.82 26.58 14.47
C TRP A 31 2.27 26.48 13.91
N ARG A 32 3.13 27.48 14.16
CA ARG A 32 4.48 27.62 13.54
C ARG A 32 5.65 26.91 14.26
N ARG A 33 5.43 25.85 15.05
CA ARG A 33 6.53 25.13 15.76
C ARG A 33 6.68 23.63 15.47
N VAL A 34 5.75 22.99 14.75
CA VAL A 34 5.82 21.53 14.50
C VAL A 34 6.66 21.17 13.26
N PHE A 35 6.82 22.10 12.30
CA PHE A 35 7.59 21.88 11.08
C PHE A 35 8.78 22.84 10.97
N ARG A 36 9.96 22.36 11.39
CA ARG A 36 11.29 22.89 11.02
C ARG A 36 12.15 21.72 10.55
N GLY A 37 12.50 21.69 9.27
CA GLY A 37 13.33 20.63 8.70
C GLY A 37 13.29 20.50 7.17
N TRP A 38 12.28 21.06 6.50
CA TRP A 38 12.11 20.95 5.05
C TRP A 38 12.42 22.28 4.34
N PRO A 39 13.16 22.27 3.21
CA PRO A 39 13.51 23.47 2.46
C PRO A 39 12.29 24.03 1.70
N ARG A 40 12.30 25.35 1.46
CA ARG A 40 11.25 26.05 0.73
C ARG A 40 11.72 26.39 -0.69
N PRO A 41 10.98 25.98 -1.75
CA PRO A 41 11.06 26.65 -3.05
C PRO A 41 10.64 28.12 -2.93
N SER A 42 11.18 28.98 -3.79
CA SER A 42 11.05 30.44 -3.69
C SER A 42 10.25 31.06 -4.83
N LEU A 43 9.46 32.09 -4.46
CA LEU A 43 8.83 33.12 -5.30
C LEU A 43 7.57 32.72 -6.13
N PRO A 44 6.64 33.67 -6.36
CA PRO A 44 5.34 33.40 -7.00
C PRO A 44 5.35 33.65 -8.52
N TRP A 45 4.44 33.00 -9.23
CA TRP A 45 4.21 33.22 -10.67
C TRP A 45 2.90 33.98 -10.90
N THR A 46 2.99 35.28 -11.20
CA THR A 46 1.82 36.13 -11.50
C THR A 46 1.56 36.17 -13.01
N GLY A 47 0.77 35.21 -13.52
CA GLY A 47 0.32 35.16 -14.91
C GLY A 47 -1.14 35.56 -15.07
N SER A 48 -1.43 36.59 -15.87
CA SER A 48 -2.79 37.07 -16.10
C SER A 48 -3.51 36.28 -17.20
N TRP A 49 -4.81 36.00 -16.98
CA TRP A 49 -5.64 35.35 -17.99
C TRP A 49 -5.90 36.28 -19.18
N ARG A 50 -5.44 35.89 -20.37
CA ARG A 50 -5.85 36.49 -21.65
C ARG A 50 -6.39 35.38 -22.55
N ARG A 51 -7.67 35.47 -22.91
CA ARG A 51 -8.31 34.56 -23.88
C ARG A 51 -7.78 34.87 -25.29
N SER A 52 -7.39 33.82 -26.03
CA SER A 52 -7.12 33.88 -27.48
C SER A 52 -8.26 33.20 -28.25
N PRO A 53 -8.64 33.67 -29.45
CA PRO A 53 -9.74 33.08 -30.21
C PRO A 53 -9.40 31.69 -30.79
N SER A 54 -10.43 30.86 -30.97
CA SER A 54 -10.32 29.56 -31.65
C SER A 54 -10.31 29.71 -33.18
N THR A 55 -9.20 29.34 -33.83
CA THR A 55 -9.13 29.22 -35.30
C THR A 55 -9.75 27.89 -35.75
N PRO A 56 -10.59 27.84 -36.81
CA PRO A 56 -11.17 26.59 -37.31
C PRO A 56 -10.10 25.63 -37.85
N GLY A 57 -10.20 24.35 -37.47
CA GLY A 57 -9.34 23.29 -37.99
C GLY A 57 -9.62 22.97 -39.46
N ARG A 58 -8.58 22.69 -40.24
CA ARG A 58 -8.70 22.19 -41.62
C ARG A 58 -8.97 20.68 -41.63
N PRO A 59 -9.75 20.15 -42.58
CA PRO A 59 -10.07 18.73 -42.63
C PRO A 59 -8.85 17.87 -43.00
N TRP A 60 -8.82 16.65 -42.46
CA TRP A 60 -7.80 15.65 -42.76
C TRP A 60 -7.89 15.18 -44.22
N ARG A 61 -6.74 15.02 -44.88
CA ARG A 61 -6.62 14.40 -46.21
C ARG A 61 -6.10 12.97 -46.02
N ALA A 62 -6.86 11.98 -46.50
CA ALA A 62 -6.45 10.58 -46.45
C ALA A 62 -5.43 10.25 -47.56
N GLU A 63 -4.43 9.43 -47.22
CA GLU A 63 -3.56 8.76 -48.21
C GLU A 63 -4.03 7.31 -48.44
N PRO A 64 -3.95 6.79 -49.68
CA PRO A 64 -4.36 5.42 -49.98
C PRO A 64 -3.31 4.39 -49.53
N GLY A 65 -3.69 3.51 -48.59
CA GLY A 65 -2.86 2.40 -48.13
C GLY A 65 -2.56 1.37 -49.23
N ARG A 66 -1.36 0.79 -49.20
CA ARG A 66 -0.89 -0.18 -50.22
C ARG A 66 -1.57 -1.55 -50.08
N ALA A 67 -1.69 -2.25 -51.21
CA ALA A 67 -2.34 -3.55 -51.31
C ALA A 67 -1.64 -4.66 -50.49
N ALA A 68 -2.45 -5.58 -49.96
CA ALA A 68 -1.98 -6.77 -49.25
C ALA A 68 -1.27 -7.78 -50.18
N ARG A 69 -0.35 -8.57 -49.63
CA ARG A 69 0.26 -9.74 -50.30
C ARG A 69 -0.24 -11.03 -49.60
N PRO A 70 -0.59 -12.09 -50.33
CA PRO A 70 -1.20 -13.29 -49.75
C PRO A 70 -0.18 -14.17 -48.98
N ALA A 71 -0.70 -14.98 -48.06
CA ALA A 71 0.08 -15.93 -47.27
C ALA A 71 0.45 -17.20 -48.07
N PRO A 72 1.58 -17.88 -47.74
CA PRO A 72 1.95 -19.14 -48.37
C PRO A 72 1.09 -20.32 -47.86
N LEU A 73 0.82 -21.27 -48.76
CA LEU A 73 -0.04 -22.43 -48.49
C LEU A 73 0.69 -23.56 -47.75
N LEU A 74 -0.03 -24.32 -46.92
CA LEU A 74 0.50 -25.54 -46.30
C LEU A 74 0.84 -26.60 -47.36
N ARG A 75 2.06 -27.13 -47.31
CA ARG A 75 2.44 -28.39 -47.96
C ARG A 75 2.30 -29.55 -46.98
N ARG A 76 1.52 -30.57 -47.35
CA ARG A 76 1.43 -31.86 -46.65
C ARG A 76 2.66 -32.71 -47.02
N PRO A 77 3.30 -33.43 -46.10
CA PRO A 77 4.28 -34.46 -46.47
C PRO A 77 3.56 -35.67 -47.10
N PRO A 78 4.16 -36.36 -48.08
CA PRO A 78 3.68 -37.65 -48.56
C PRO A 78 3.99 -38.76 -47.54
N GLY A 79 3.32 -39.91 -47.67
CA GLY A 79 3.50 -41.07 -46.78
C GLY A 79 4.12 -42.29 -47.45
N SER A 80 4.21 -43.38 -46.67
CA SER A 80 4.46 -44.77 -47.08
C SER A 80 5.70 -45.05 -47.96
N GLY A 81 6.73 -45.64 -47.34
CA GLY A 81 7.94 -46.12 -48.03
C GLY A 81 8.94 -46.75 -47.07
N ALA A 82 8.54 -47.83 -46.39
CA ALA A 82 9.43 -48.62 -45.53
C ALA A 82 9.22 -50.11 -45.85
N GLU A 83 10.28 -50.77 -46.31
CA GLU A 83 10.24 -52.16 -46.77
C GLU A 83 10.15 -53.16 -45.60
N MET A 84 9.51 -54.31 -45.85
CA MET A 84 9.54 -55.44 -44.92
C MET A 84 10.65 -56.40 -45.28
N GLU A 85 11.82 -56.23 -44.67
CA GLU A 85 12.83 -57.29 -44.62
C GLU A 85 12.62 -58.20 -43.41
N GLY A 86 12.79 -59.51 -43.61
CA GLY A 86 12.24 -60.53 -42.73
C GLY A 86 13.23 -61.03 -41.68
N PHE A 87 12.79 -61.16 -40.42
CA PHE A 87 13.55 -61.93 -39.42
C PHE A 87 12.78 -63.13 -38.86
N ARG A 88 13.50 -64.24 -38.70
CA ARG A 88 12.91 -65.58 -38.56
C ARG A 88 12.42 -65.83 -37.14
N ALA A 89 11.18 -66.29 -37.01
CA ALA A 89 10.63 -66.73 -35.74
C ALA A 89 11.42 -67.91 -35.15
N ARG A 90 11.90 -67.76 -33.91
CA ARG A 90 12.36 -68.87 -33.05
C ARG A 90 11.59 -68.84 -31.74
N ARG A 91 10.92 -69.95 -31.43
CA ARG A 91 10.23 -70.18 -30.15
C ARG A 91 11.24 -70.45 -29.04
N ALA A 92 11.09 -69.82 -27.88
CA ALA A 92 11.27 -70.41 -26.53
C ALA A 92 11.13 -69.35 -25.43
N GLY A 93 10.85 -69.77 -24.19
CA GLY A 93 11.23 -69.00 -23.00
C GLY A 93 10.22 -68.00 -22.44
N MET A 94 8.94 -68.38 -22.30
CA MET A 94 8.01 -67.61 -21.45
C MET A 94 8.53 -67.58 -20.00
N ARG A 95 8.93 -66.41 -19.52
CA ARG A 95 9.31 -66.15 -18.12
C ARG A 95 8.50 -64.96 -17.61
N LEU A 96 7.74 -65.16 -16.54
CA LEU A 96 7.07 -64.07 -15.83
C LEU A 96 8.14 -63.14 -15.24
N PHE A 97 8.21 -61.91 -15.74
CA PHE A 97 8.79 -60.79 -15.01
C PHE A 97 7.67 -60.13 -14.19
N PRO A 98 7.90 -59.79 -12.90
CA PRO A 98 6.91 -59.07 -12.12
C PRO A 98 6.70 -57.67 -12.71
N LEU A 99 5.46 -57.37 -13.10
CA LEU A 99 5.06 -56.04 -13.57
C LEU A 99 5.04 -55.07 -12.39
N VAL A 100 6.20 -54.46 -12.09
CA VAL A 100 6.26 -53.32 -11.18
C VAL A 100 5.48 -52.18 -11.83
N LEU A 101 4.28 -51.88 -11.33
CA LEU A 101 3.58 -50.65 -11.67
C LEU A 101 4.43 -49.48 -11.15
N ALA A 102 5.22 -48.90 -12.05
CA ALA A 102 5.81 -47.59 -11.83
C ALA A 102 4.65 -46.58 -11.72
N THR A 103 4.23 -46.30 -10.49
CA THR A 103 3.30 -45.21 -10.20
C THR A 103 3.99 -43.91 -10.54
N CYS A 104 3.84 -43.49 -11.80
CA CYS A 104 4.30 -42.20 -12.28
C CYS A 104 3.48 -41.12 -11.57
N THR A 105 3.92 -40.75 -10.38
CA THR A 105 3.42 -39.58 -9.66
C THR A 105 3.65 -38.39 -10.57
N LEU A 106 2.58 -37.87 -11.16
CA LEU A 106 2.59 -36.65 -11.94
C LEU A 106 3.08 -35.52 -11.04
N ALA A 107 4.40 -35.27 -11.10
CA ALA A 107 5.00 -34.08 -10.56
C ALA A 107 4.41 -32.90 -11.32
N LEU A 108 3.39 -32.28 -10.72
CA LEU A 108 2.88 -31.00 -11.15
C LEU A 108 4.08 -30.06 -11.34
N PRO A 109 4.14 -29.27 -12.43
CA PRO A 109 5.24 -28.35 -12.62
C PRO A 109 5.23 -27.35 -11.47
N ALA A 110 6.15 -27.54 -10.51
CA ALA A 110 6.43 -26.53 -9.53
C ALA A 110 6.87 -25.28 -10.29
N VAL A 111 6.12 -24.19 -10.13
CA VAL A 111 6.53 -22.87 -10.65
C VAL A 111 7.95 -22.65 -10.13
N ALA A 112 8.91 -22.55 -11.05
CA ALA A 112 10.33 -22.70 -10.76
C ALA A 112 10.90 -21.44 -10.10
N GLY A 113 10.41 -21.14 -8.90
CA GLY A 113 10.69 -19.91 -8.19
C GLY A 113 12.12 -19.87 -7.68
N GLU A 114 12.93 -18.96 -8.21
CA GLU A 114 14.31 -18.76 -7.78
C GLU A 114 14.31 -18.38 -6.29
N SER A 115 14.97 -19.18 -5.45
CA SER A 115 14.98 -18.97 -4.00
C SER A 115 16.34 -18.43 -3.54
N ARG A 116 16.33 -17.22 -2.99
CA ARG A 116 17.51 -16.46 -2.54
C ARG A 116 17.58 -16.47 -1.01
N THR A 117 18.68 -16.99 -0.47
CA THR A 117 18.94 -17.05 0.98
C THR A 117 19.59 -15.74 1.44
N LEU A 118 18.76 -14.71 1.59
CA LEU A 118 19.13 -13.42 2.20
C LEU A 118 18.69 -13.41 3.67
N SER A 119 19.38 -12.69 4.56
CA SER A 119 19.04 -12.62 5.98
C SER A 119 19.48 -11.28 6.62
N GLY A 120 19.09 -11.04 7.88
CA GLY A 120 19.51 -9.86 8.63
C GLY A 120 18.73 -8.57 8.35
N PHE A 121 17.72 -8.62 7.47
CA PHE A 121 16.87 -7.48 7.16
C PHE A 121 15.59 -7.44 8.01
N THR A 122 15.07 -6.23 8.27
CA THR A 122 13.77 -5.99 8.93
C THR A 122 12.87 -5.03 8.14
N ARG A 123 13.40 -4.40 7.09
CA ARG A 123 12.66 -3.53 6.16
C ARG A 123 12.68 -4.10 4.74
N ILE A 124 11.80 -3.61 3.88
CA ILE A 124 11.81 -3.85 2.43
C ILE A 124 11.80 -2.51 1.69
N GLU A 125 12.65 -2.35 0.68
CA GLU A 125 12.50 -1.30 -0.34
C GLU A 125 12.14 -1.95 -1.69
N LEU A 126 10.96 -1.60 -2.21
CA LEU A 126 10.43 -2.08 -3.48
C LEU A 126 10.56 -0.98 -4.54
N ALA A 127 11.61 -1.04 -5.34
CA ALA A 127 11.91 -0.13 -6.45
C ALA A 127 11.82 -0.86 -7.82
N ALA A 128 10.77 -1.69 -7.97
CA ALA A 128 10.51 -2.49 -9.16
C ALA A 128 8.98 -2.68 -9.37
N PRO A 129 8.50 -2.86 -10.62
CA PRO A 129 7.09 -3.10 -10.93
C PRO A 129 6.73 -4.58 -10.72
N VAL A 130 6.77 -5.03 -9.46
CA VAL A 130 6.53 -6.43 -9.06
C VAL A 130 5.70 -6.48 -7.77
N ASP A 131 4.86 -7.50 -7.62
CA ASP A 131 4.07 -7.71 -6.40
C ASP A 131 4.94 -8.34 -5.30
N VAL A 132 4.82 -7.92 -4.04
CA VAL A 132 5.52 -8.51 -2.89
C VAL A 132 4.52 -9.06 -1.85
N GLU A 133 4.57 -10.37 -1.59
CA GLU A 133 3.84 -11.00 -0.49
C GLU A 133 4.76 -11.18 0.72
N VAL A 134 4.42 -10.59 1.87
CA VAL A 134 5.24 -10.64 3.10
C VAL A 134 4.51 -11.41 4.20
N ARG A 135 5.21 -12.37 4.81
CA ARG A 135 4.69 -13.27 5.86
C ARG A 135 5.72 -13.50 6.98
N PRO A 136 5.30 -13.81 8.22
CA PRO A 136 6.22 -14.24 9.27
C PRO A 136 6.85 -15.60 8.94
N GLY A 137 8.11 -15.80 9.29
CA GLY A 137 8.80 -17.09 9.16
C GLY A 137 10.32 -17.00 9.30
N ALA A 138 11.01 -18.11 9.03
CA ALA A 138 12.46 -18.06 8.79
C ALA A 138 12.76 -17.25 7.52
N PHE A 139 13.94 -16.64 7.44
CA PHE A 139 14.36 -15.85 6.29
C PHE A 139 14.34 -16.67 4.99
N GLN A 140 13.48 -16.27 4.04
CA GLN A 140 13.36 -16.89 2.73
C GLN A 140 12.81 -15.88 1.73
N VAL A 141 13.45 -15.74 0.57
CA VAL A 141 12.96 -14.92 -0.55
C VAL A 141 12.79 -15.84 -1.76
N THR A 142 11.58 -15.91 -2.33
CA THR A 142 11.26 -16.76 -3.48
C THR A 142 10.62 -15.93 -4.59
N LEU A 143 11.23 -15.96 -5.77
CA LEU A 143 10.86 -15.15 -6.95
C LEU A 143 9.96 -15.98 -7.88
N GLU A 144 8.66 -15.75 -7.84
CA GLU A 144 7.68 -16.30 -8.79
C GLU A 144 7.55 -15.33 -9.99
N VAL A 145 8.59 -15.30 -10.82
CA VAL A 145 8.72 -14.38 -11.98
C VAL A 145 9.29 -15.13 -13.19
N ASP A 146 9.00 -14.65 -14.41
CA ASP A 146 9.58 -15.22 -15.64
C ASP A 146 11.10 -15.04 -15.70
N SER A 147 11.79 -15.95 -16.39
CA SER A 147 13.27 -15.99 -16.39
C SER A 147 13.94 -14.74 -17.00
N ASP A 148 13.25 -14.00 -17.87
CA ASP A 148 13.72 -12.70 -18.35
C ASP A 148 13.61 -11.62 -17.26
N VAL A 149 12.52 -11.63 -16.47
CA VAL A 149 12.34 -10.71 -15.33
C VAL A 149 13.35 -11.03 -14.22
N ALA A 150 13.57 -12.31 -13.90
CA ALA A 150 14.52 -12.76 -12.88
C ALA A 150 15.96 -12.26 -13.12
N ARG A 151 16.40 -12.28 -14.40
CA ARG A 151 17.74 -11.84 -14.83
C ARG A 151 18.00 -10.35 -14.65
N HIS A 152 16.95 -9.53 -14.59
CA HIS A 152 17.03 -8.08 -14.37
C HIS A 152 16.60 -7.64 -12.96
N LEU A 153 16.15 -8.58 -12.11
CA LEU A 153 15.65 -8.30 -10.77
C LEU A 153 16.81 -8.41 -9.75
N VAL A 154 17.34 -7.26 -9.35
CA VAL A 154 18.37 -7.13 -8.32
C VAL A 154 17.71 -7.20 -6.95
N THR A 155 18.19 -8.10 -6.09
CA THR A 155 17.80 -8.19 -4.68
C THR A 155 19.04 -8.17 -3.80
N GLN A 156 19.21 -7.11 -3.01
CA GLN A 156 20.38 -6.88 -2.14
C GLN A 156 19.90 -6.55 -0.73
N VAL A 157 20.78 -6.71 0.27
CA VAL A 157 20.52 -6.28 1.65
C VAL A 157 21.50 -5.17 2.01
N GLU A 158 20.96 -3.99 2.27
CA GLU A 158 21.68 -2.76 2.60
C GLU A 158 20.93 -2.06 3.74
N ASP A 159 21.60 -1.51 4.75
CA ASP A 159 20.95 -0.62 5.73
C ASP A 159 19.91 -1.27 6.67
N ASP A 160 19.87 -2.61 6.78
CA ASP A 160 18.77 -3.45 7.33
C ASP A 160 17.54 -3.66 6.42
N ALA A 161 17.56 -3.14 5.20
CA ALA A 161 16.51 -3.29 4.20
C ALA A 161 16.84 -4.33 3.13
N LEU A 162 15.87 -5.18 2.79
CA LEU A 162 15.88 -5.94 1.54
C LEU A 162 15.49 -4.98 0.40
N ARG A 163 16.46 -4.57 -0.39
CA ARG A 163 16.29 -3.69 -1.55
C ARG A 163 16.02 -4.54 -2.80
N ILE A 164 14.89 -4.29 -3.45
CA ILE A 164 14.39 -5.00 -4.63
C ILE A 164 14.28 -3.97 -5.77
N SER A 165 15.19 -4.00 -6.74
CA SER A 165 15.20 -3.07 -7.88
C SER A 165 15.34 -3.78 -9.23
N MET A 166 15.00 -3.10 -10.32
CA MET A 166 15.03 -3.67 -11.67
C MET A 166 16.03 -2.95 -12.59
N ASP A 167 17.06 -3.66 -13.03
CA ASP A 167 18.16 -3.13 -13.83
C ASP A 167 17.85 -3.27 -15.34
N GLY A 168 17.05 -2.36 -15.87
CA GLY A 168 16.73 -2.29 -17.29
C GLY A 168 15.78 -1.14 -17.63
N ARG A 169 15.97 -0.47 -18.78
CA ARG A 169 15.20 0.73 -19.13
C ARG A 169 13.86 0.49 -19.83
N ASN A 170 13.58 -0.72 -20.32
CA ASN A 170 12.28 -1.04 -20.94
C ASN A 170 12.06 -2.57 -21.01
N LEU A 171 11.61 -3.18 -19.91
CA LEU A 171 11.19 -4.57 -19.91
C LEU A 171 9.66 -4.64 -20.06
N ASN A 172 9.22 -5.36 -21.08
CA ASN A 172 7.80 -5.65 -21.28
C ASN A 172 7.41 -6.77 -20.32
N VAL A 173 7.12 -6.40 -19.07
CA VAL A 173 6.70 -7.34 -18.01
C VAL A 173 5.36 -7.95 -18.40
N HIS A 174 5.40 -9.18 -18.89
CA HIS A 174 4.22 -9.99 -19.11
C HIS A 174 3.87 -10.76 -17.83
N GLY A 175 2.59 -11.05 -17.63
CA GLY A 175 2.09 -11.67 -16.40
C GLY A 175 2.04 -10.72 -15.19
N LYS A 176 2.07 -11.30 -13.98
CA LYS A 176 2.17 -10.57 -12.70
C LYS A 176 3.33 -11.16 -11.87
N PRO A 177 4.57 -10.66 -12.04
CA PRO A 177 5.72 -11.15 -11.28
C PRO A 177 5.50 -10.94 -9.78
N ARG A 178 5.68 -12.00 -8.98
CA ARG A 178 5.48 -11.99 -7.54
C ARG A 178 6.73 -12.42 -6.79
N ILE A 179 7.04 -11.75 -5.69
CA ILE A 179 8.11 -12.13 -4.77
C ILE A 179 7.48 -12.48 -3.43
N LYS A 180 7.75 -13.69 -2.93
CA LYS A 180 7.32 -14.14 -1.60
C LYS A 180 8.48 -13.97 -0.63
N VAL A 181 8.26 -13.17 0.42
CA VAL A 181 9.26 -12.84 1.44
C VAL A 181 8.78 -13.35 2.80
N ARG A 182 9.62 -14.16 3.44
CA ARG A 182 9.47 -14.58 4.85
C ARG A 182 10.58 -13.97 5.69
N MET A 183 10.21 -13.46 6.86
CA MET A 183 11.12 -12.84 7.83
C MET A 183 10.57 -13.00 9.26
N PRO A 184 11.43 -13.03 10.29
CA PRO A 184 10.99 -13.20 11.68
C PRO A 184 10.42 -11.91 12.28
N ALA A 185 10.87 -10.74 11.81
CA ALA A 185 10.42 -9.42 12.25
C ALA A 185 10.28 -8.47 11.05
N PHE A 186 9.27 -7.61 11.09
CA PHE A 186 8.92 -6.64 10.05
C PHE A 186 8.71 -5.26 10.66
N HIS A 187 9.63 -4.34 10.37
CA HIS A 187 9.58 -2.94 10.82
C HIS A 187 9.04 -1.99 9.75
N GLY A 188 9.01 -2.38 8.48
CA GLY A 188 8.36 -1.58 7.45
C GLY A 188 8.65 -1.93 6.00
N ILE A 189 7.95 -1.23 5.11
CA ILE A 189 8.12 -1.30 3.66
C ILE A 189 8.06 0.11 3.05
N ARG A 190 8.92 0.35 2.06
CA ARG A 190 8.90 1.53 1.19
C ARG A 190 8.70 1.09 -0.27
N ILE A 191 7.61 1.50 -0.89
CA ILE A 191 7.35 1.31 -2.32
C ILE A 191 7.81 2.58 -3.06
N GLN A 192 8.63 2.39 -4.10
CA GLN A 192 9.05 3.42 -5.05
C GLN A 192 8.62 3.00 -6.45
N GLY A 193 7.55 3.59 -6.99
CA GLY A 193 6.98 3.21 -8.29
C GLY A 193 5.60 2.56 -8.20
N SER A 194 5.42 1.38 -8.82
CA SER A 194 4.10 0.78 -9.11
C SER A 194 4.03 -0.74 -8.90
N GLY A 195 4.84 -1.29 -7.99
CA GLY A 195 4.65 -2.65 -7.47
C GLY A 195 3.77 -2.62 -6.23
N ASP A 196 2.93 -3.64 -6.03
CA ASP A 196 2.01 -3.74 -4.89
C ASP A 196 2.62 -4.59 -3.75
N ALA A 197 2.15 -4.42 -2.51
CA ALA A 197 2.55 -5.27 -1.38
C ALA A 197 1.38 -5.76 -0.52
N ASP A 198 1.40 -7.04 -0.14
CA ASP A 198 0.45 -7.65 0.81
C ASP A 198 1.20 -8.26 2.00
N ILE A 199 1.07 -7.62 3.16
CA ILE A 199 1.75 -7.96 4.41
C ILE A 199 0.73 -8.50 5.41
N ALA A 200 0.90 -9.74 5.87
CA ALA A 200 -0.06 -10.36 6.79
C ALA A 200 0.59 -11.29 7.82
N GLY A 201 -0.06 -11.41 8.98
CA GLY A 201 0.27 -12.38 10.03
C GLY A 201 1.24 -11.90 11.10
N PHE A 202 1.80 -10.70 10.95
CA PHE A 202 2.73 -10.12 11.93
C PHE A 202 2.00 -9.65 13.20
N LYS A 203 2.58 -9.96 14.36
CA LYS A 203 2.05 -9.61 15.68
C LYS A 203 3.18 -9.09 16.56
N GLY A 204 2.88 -8.14 17.43
CA GLY A 204 3.82 -7.65 18.46
C GLY A 204 5.07 -6.95 17.93
N GLN A 205 5.07 -6.44 16.70
CA GLN A 205 6.19 -5.66 16.16
C GLN A 205 6.21 -4.28 16.84
N GLU A 206 7.37 -3.80 17.33
CA GLU A 206 7.44 -2.57 18.15
C GLU A 206 6.85 -1.33 17.45
N LYS A 207 7.27 -1.13 16.20
CA LYS A 207 6.76 -0.10 15.31
C LYS A 207 6.80 -0.61 13.88
N VAL A 208 5.72 -0.37 13.14
CA VAL A 208 5.64 -0.65 11.70
C VAL A 208 5.58 0.67 10.92
N GLU A 209 6.25 0.75 9.78
CA GLU A 209 6.22 1.89 8.88
C GLU A 209 5.88 1.47 7.44
N LEU A 210 4.82 2.02 6.89
CA LEU A 210 4.36 1.78 5.52
C LEU A 210 4.53 3.08 4.73
N ARG A 211 5.35 3.08 3.68
CA ARG A 211 5.53 4.24 2.79
C ARG A 211 5.28 3.90 1.33
N ILE A 212 4.50 4.71 0.65
CA ILE A 212 4.34 4.70 -0.81
C ILE A 212 4.90 6.02 -1.33
N SER A 213 5.81 5.97 -2.29
CA SER A 213 6.22 7.10 -3.14
C SER A 213 5.96 6.69 -4.60
N GLY A 214 4.73 6.89 -5.08
CA GLY A 214 4.28 6.39 -6.40
C GLY A 214 2.79 6.04 -6.46
N SER A 215 2.49 4.91 -7.12
CA SER A 215 1.14 4.49 -7.50
C SER A 215 0.84 3.00 -7.26
N GLY A 216 1.72 2.27 -6.56
CA GLY A 216 1.45 0.89 -6.11
C GLY A 216 0.81 0.86 -4.72
N ASP A 217 0.05 -0.19 -4.44
CA ASP A 217 -0.80 -0.29 -3.23
C ASP A 217 -0.12 -1.09 -2.09
N ILE A 218 -0.52 -0.81 -0.84
CA ILE A 218 -0.13 -1.61 0.34
C ILE A 218 -1.37 -2.17 1.04
N ARG A 219 -1.47 -3.50 1.17
CA ARG A 219 -2.38 -4.16 2.11
C ARG A 219 -1.62 -4.63 3.35
N TYR A 220 -2.11 -4.31 4.54
CA TYR A 220 -1.49 -4.68 5.81
C TYR A 220 -2.51 -5.31 6.78
N ALA A 221 -2.14 -6.44 7.40
CA ALA A 221 -2.89 -7.12 8.44
C ALA A 221 -1.95 -7.57 9.58
N GLY A 222 -2.17 -7.08 10.81
CA GLY A 222 -1.28 -7.35 11.94
C GLY A 222 -1.49 -6.44 13.16
N THR A 223 -0.66 -6.62 14.19
CA THR A 223 -0.72 -5.84 15.45
C THR A 223 0.64 -5.27 15.86
N ALA A 224 0.65 -4.01 16.30
CA ALA A 224 1.85 -3.26 16.71
C ALA A 224 1.50 -2.14 17.71
N PRO A 225 2.35 -1.78 18.68
CA PRO A 225 2.14 -0.59 19.51
C PRO A 225 2.04 0.71 18.69
N GLY A 226 2.85 0.85 17.62
CA GLY A 226 2.82 1.98 16.70
C GLY A 226 2.81 1.58 15.22
N LEU A 227 2.02 2.30 14.42
CA LEU A 227 1.98 2.19 12.96
C LEU A 227 2.09 3.59 12.34
N ALA A 228 3.05 3.76 11.44
CA ALA A 228 3.24 4.96 10.62
C ALA A 228 2.84 4.66 9.16
N VAL A 229 2.08 5.56 8.53
CA VAL A 229 1.62 5.42 7.13
C VAL A 229 1.86 6.72 6.36
N ALA A 230 2.71 6.71 5.33
CA ALA A 230 2.90 7.85 4.43
C ALA A 230 2.58 7.48 2.99
N ILE A 231 1.66 8.22 2.37
CA ILE A 231 1.29 8.07 0.96
C ILE A 231 1.70 9.34 0.22
N GLU A 232 2.70 9.24 -0.65
CA GLU A 232 3.18 10.31 -1.53
C GLU A 232 2.84 9.90 -2.98
N GLY A 233 1.80 10.50 -3.56
CA GLY A 233 1.30 10.15 -4.89
C GLY A 233 -0.14 9.64 -4.90
N SER A 234 -0.37 8.48 -5.52
CA SER A 234 -1.69 8.01 -5.94
C SER A 234 -2.05 6.57 -5.51
N GLY A 235 -1.13 5.82 -4.91
CA GLY A 235 -1.40 4.45 -4.42
C GLY A 235 -2.19 4.42 -3.11
N ASP A 236 -2.94 3.35 -2.87
CA ASP A 236 -3.78 3.16 -1.70
C ASP A 236 -3.10 2.35 -0.59
N VAL A 237 -3.48 2.62 0.66
CA VAL A 237 -3.17 1.75 1.82
C VAL A 237 -4.45 1.16 2.38
N VAL A 238 -4.52 -0.16 2.45
CA VAL A 238 -5.62 -0.92 3.02
C VAL A 238 -5.14 -1.59 4.32
N LEU A 239 -5.56 -1.04 5.46
CA LEU A 239 -5.38 -1.67 6.75
C LEU A 239 -6.59 -2.59 7.00
N ALA A 240 -6.34 -3.90 6.96
CA ALA A 240 -7.37 -4.92 7.06
C ALA A 240 -7.64 -5.28 8.54
N GLU A 241 -7.47 -6.54 8.93
CA GLU A 241 -7.60 -6.95 10.33
C GLU A 241 -6.38 -6.52 11.17
N GLY A 242 -6.65 -5.96 12.36
CA GLY A 242 -5.58 -5.58 13.29
C GLY A 242 -6.00 -4.60 14.40
N GLU A 243 -5.03 -4.33 15.28
CA GLU A 243 -5.13 -3.31 16.33
C GLU A 243 -3.77 -2.63 16.57
N VAL A 244 -3.77 -1.31 16.78
CA VAL A 244 -2.59 -0.51 17.14
C VAL A 244 -2.83 0.48 18.28
N GLY A 245 -1.79 0.74 19.06
CA GLY A 245 -1.80 1.74 20.14
C GLY A 245 -1.75 3.19 19.63
N SER A 246 -0.98 3.43 18.57
CA SER A 246 -0.93 4.70 17.85
C SER A 246 -0.86 4.47 16.33
N LEU A 247 -1.80 5.06 15.60
CA LEU A 247 -1.74 5.25 14.16
C LEU A 247 -1.33 6.69 13.87
N GLN A 248 -0.23 6.87 13.15
CA GLN A 248 0.20 8.16 12.62
C GLN A 248 0.22 8.06 11.11
N GLY A 249 -0.32 9.04 10.39
CA GLY A 249 -0.21 9.00 8.95
C GLY A 249 -0.51 10.28 8.19
N SER A 250 -0.07 10.28 6.94
CA SER A 250 -0.16 11.42 6.04
C SER A 250 -0.39 10.99 4.59
N ILE A 251 -1.31 11.68 3.92
CA ILE A 251 -1.50 11.60 2.46
C ILE A 251 -1.00 12.92 1.85
N GLN A 252 -0.13 12.84 0.85
CA GLN A 252 0.31 13.92 -0.01
C GLN A 252 0.01 13.54 -1.47
N GLY A 253 -1.12 14.01 -1.99
CA GLY A 253 -1.62 13.63 -3.32
C GLY A 253 -3.07 13.14 -3.31
N SER A 254 -3.31 12.00 -3.95
CA SER A 254 -4.65 11.48 -4.29
C SER A 254 -4.91 10.02 -3.90
N GLY A 255 -3.91 9.32 -3.36
CA GLY A 255 -4.07 7.97 -2.81
C GLY A 255 -4.85 7.96 -1.49
N ASN A 256 -5.44 6.82 -1.11
CA ASN A 256 -6.43 6.72 -0.03
C ASN A 256 -6.01 5.79 1.10
N LEU A 257 -6.49 6.03 2.32
CA LEU A 257 -6.34 5.12 3.47
C LEU A 257 -7.68 4.43 3.82
N LYS A 258 -7.73 3.11 3.70
CA LYS A 258 -8.91 2.28 3.99
C LYS A 258 -8.64 1.44 5.23
N ALA A 259 -9.09 1.89 6.40
CA ALA A 259 -8.83 1.29 7.71
C ALA A 259 -10.12 1.02 8.53
N ARG A 260 -11.20 0.63 7.86
CA ARG A 260 -12.55 0.42 8.47
C ARG A 260 -12.60 -0.73 9.48
N GLU A 261 -11.83 -1.80 9.25
CA GLU A 261 -11.75 -2.99 10.12
C GLU A 261 -10.62 -2.89 11.15
N PHE A 262 -9.71 -1.92 11.00
CA PHE A 262 -8.45 -1.84 11.71
C PHE A 262 -8.53 -0.90 12.92
N LYS A 263 -8.42 -1.42 14.14
CA LYS A 263 -8.64 -0.63 15.37
C LYS A 263 -7.41 0.20 15.72
N ALA A 264 -7.52 1.52 15.78
CA ALA A 264 -6.47 2.38 16.32
C ALA A 264 -6.93 3.06 17.62
N LYS A 265 -6.13 2.97 18.69
CA LYS A 265 -6.45 3.66 19.96
C LYS A 265 -6.26 5.17 19.81
N ASN A 266 -5.02 5.61 19.57
CA ASN A 266 -4.71 7.01 19.27
C ASN A 266 -4.45 7.19 17.78
N VAL A 267 -4.99 8.25 17.18
CA VAL A 267 -4.91 8.52 15.74
C VAL A 267 -4.46 9.95 15.51
N SER A 268 -3.42 10.14 14.71
CA SER A 268 -3.00 11.44 14.19
C SER A 268 -2.86 11.34 12.67
N PHE A 269 -3.81 11.92 11.92
CA PHE A 269 -3.86 11.79 10.48
C PHE A 269 -3.98 13.15 9.77
N SER A 270 -3.27 13.33 8.65
CA SER A 270 -3.32 14.57 7.86
C SER A 270 -3.34 14.33 6.35
N ILE A 271 -4.27 14.98 5.64
CA ILE A 271 -4.35 14.95 4.18
C ILE A 271 -3.90 16.29 3.61
N GLU A 272 -3.06 16.25 2.58
CA GLU A 272 -2.63 17.38 1.77
C GLU A 272 -2.86 17.01 0.30
N GLY A 273 -3.97 17.49 -0.27
CA GLY A 273 -4.45 17.07 -1.60
C GLY A 273 -5.91 16.63 -1.61
N SER A 274 -6.19 15.51 -2.28
CA SER A 274 -7.55 15.10 -2.69
C SER A 274 -7.89 13.62 -2.41
N GLY A 275 -7.01 12.86 -1.76
CA GLY A 275 -7.30 11.48 -1.35
C GLY A 275 -8.16 11.41 -0.08
N ASP A 276 -8.82 10.28 0.15
CA ASP A 276 -9.71 10.02 1.30
C ASP A 276 -9.05 9.18 2.40
N ALA A 277 -9.58 9.26 3.63
CA ALA A 277 -9.28 8.29 4.69
C ALA A 277 -10.53 7.82 5.45
N ASP A 278 -10.76 6.50 5.48
CA ASP A 278 -11.75 5.86 6.36
C ASP A 278 -11.05 5.18 7.54
N LEU A 279 -11.42 5.55 8.77
CA LEU A 279 -10.69 5.18 10.00
C LEU A 279 -11.62 4.51 11.04
N ARG A 280 -11.04 3.71 11.96
CA ARG A 280 -11.73 3.15 13.12
C ARG A 280 -10.98 3.43 14.42
N VAL A 281 -11.63 4.14 15.34
CA VAL A 281 -11.04 4.58 16.61
C VAL A 281 -11.53 3.73 17.78
N ALA A 282 -10.63 3.45 18.72
CA ALA A 282 -10.84 2.59 19.89
C ALA A 282 -10.53 3.33 21.21
N GLY A 283 -11.16 4.50 21.41
CA GLY A 283 -11.25 5.21 22.70
C GLY A 283 -10.12 6.19 23.04
N GLY A 284 -9.03 6.24 22.27
CA GLY A 284 -7.94 7.21 22.49
C GLY A 284 -8.19 8.57 21.84
N ALA A 285 -7.12 9.36 21.70
CA ALA A 285 -7.17 10.69 21.10
C ALA A 285 -7.23 10.63 19.57
N LEU A 286 -8.09 11.44 18.95
CA LEU A 286 -8.26 11.58 17.51
C LEU A 286 -7.85 12.99 17.06
N LYS A 287 -6.79 13.10 16.27
CA LYS A 287 -6.32 14.34 15.66
C LYS A 287 -6.33 14.23 14.14
N LEU A 288 -7.12 15.06 13.47
CA LEU A 288 -7.36 15.03 12.02
C LEU A 288 -7.09 16.40 11.40
N ALA A 289 -6.45 16.42 10.23
CA ALA A 289 -6.26 17.63 9.43
C ALA A 289 -6.48 17.36 7.93
N VAL A 290 -7.13 18.29 7.23
CA VAL A 290 -7.29 18.28 5.77
C VAL A 290 -6.87 19.63 5.21
N ASN A 291 -5.92 19.63 4.27
CA ASN A 291 -5.53 20.77 3.45
C ASN A 291 -5.82 20.41 1.98
N GLY A 292 -6.94 20.85 1.43
CA GLY A 292 -7.39 20.50 0.08
C GLY A 292 -8.85 20.03 0.03
N SER A 293 -9.11 18.94 -0.70
CA SER A 293 -10.45 18.51 -1.11
C SER A 293 -10.85 17.09 -0.69
N GLY A 294 -9.95 16.32 -0.08
CA GLY A 294 -10.22 14.95 0.37
C GLY A 294 -10.99 14.86 1.69
N ASP A 295 -11.71 13.76 1.93
CA ASP A 295 -12.48 13.53 3.15
C ASP A 295 -11.75 12.67 4.18
N ILE A 296 -11.99 12.94 5.47
CA ILE A 296 -11.68 11.99 6.55
C ILE A 296 -12.98 11.55 7.24
N ARG A 297 -13.24 10.25 7.22
CA ARG A 297 -14.41 9.62 7.84
C ARG A 297 -13.93 8.67 8.93
N TRP A 298 -14.56 8.69 10.11
CA TRP A 298 -14.20 7.74 11.17
C TRP A 298 -15.40 7.08 11.83
N THR A 299 -15.16 5.88 12.38
CA THR A 299 -16.12 5.08 13.13
C THR A 299 -15.58 4.75 14.52
N GLY A 300 -16.47 4.37 15.45
CA GLY A 300 -16.12 4.11 16.84
C GLY A 300 -15.99 5.38 17.68
N GLU A 301 -15.48 5.23 18.90
CA GLU A 301 -15.38 6.33 19.88
C GLU A 301 -13.96 6.82 20.07
N ALA A 302 -13.83 8.12 20.39
CA ALA A 302 -12.59 8.80 20.70
C ALA A 302 -12.79 9.64 21.97
N SER A 303 -11.81 9.62 22.89
CA SER A 303 -11.90 10.38 24.15
C SER A 303 -11.64 11.88 23.96
N THR A 304 -10.88 12.26 22.93
CA THR A 304 -10.72 13.64 22.47
C THR A 304 -10.73 13.68 20.96
N VAL A 305 -11.31 14.73 20.38
CA VAL A 305 -11.34 14.96 18.93
C VAL A 305 -10.81 16.37 18.65
N SER A 306 -9.81 16.47 17.78
CA SER A 306 -9.28 17.71 17.25
C SER A 306 -9.27 17.62 15.72
N ALA A 307 -10.10 18.39 15.05
CA ALA A 307 -10.24 18.41 13.60
C ALA A 307 -9.94 19.80 13.04
N ALA A 308 -9.26 19.87 11.90
CA ALA A 308 -9.01 21.12 11.17
C ALA A 308 -9.14 20.90 9.66
N THR A 309 -10.04 21.63 9.00
CA THR A 309 -10.20 21.64 7.54
C THR A 309 -9.73 22.97 6.96
N HIS A 310 -9.04 22.92 5.82
CA HIS A 310 -8.65 24.08 5.05
C HIS A 310 -8.75 23.77 3.55
N GLY A 311 -9.82 24.24 2.91
CA GLY A 311 -10.19 23.86 1.54
C GLY A 311 -11.66 23.43 1.48
N SER A 312 -11.96 22.45 0.63
CA SER A 312 -13.31 21.97 0.34
C SER A 312 -13.64 20.59 0.92
N GLY A 313 -12.64 19.85 1.42
CA GLY A 313 -12.83 18.51 1.98
C GLY A 313 -13.45 18.50 3.38
N SER A 314 -14.07 17.37 3.77
CA SER A 314 -14.81 17.24 5.03
C SER A 314 -14.13 16.33 6.06
N ILE A 315 -14.53 16.48 7.34
CA ILE A 315 -14.12 15.60 8.44
C ILE A 315 -15.37 15.21 9.22
N ALA A 316 -15.77 13.94 9.20
CA ALA A 316 -17.06 13.49 9.73
C ALA A 316 -17.01 12.12 10.45
N LYS A 317 -17.77 12.00 11.56
CA LYS A 317 -18.07 10.68 12.15
C LYS A 317 -19.16 9.99 11.32
N ARG A 318 -19.05 8.69 11.15
CA ARG A 318 -20.03 7.81 10.51
C ARG A 318 -20.69 6.87 11.52
#